data_AF-A0A661DIP9-F1
#
_entry.id   AF-A0A661DIP9-F1
#
_cell.length_a   1.000
_cell.length_b   1.000
_cell.length_c   1.000
_cell.angle_alpha   90.00
_cell.angle_beta   90.00
_cell.angle_gamma   90.00
#
_symmetry.space_group_name_H-M   'P 1'
#
loop_
_entity.id
_entity.type
_entity.pdbx_description
1 polymer ?
#
loop_
_entity_poly.entity_id
_entity_poly.type
_entity_poly.pdbx_seq_one_letter_code
_entity_poly.pdbx_strand_id
1 'polypeptide(L)'
;MPTHKQLVVEVPSTTRANGSSDTEALKQAYPGSPLYNNVGGEPSYLTDESVEEFFAAEVSDGEVDDGGHTFGTQNRDYVDSPNLEEVVTGGGGLPGSPYAPNVASPPEGQNPADIPEEGAAITVAAKGGGGAFQGDGLTSPSDTSTNIARQRIGTIMFGDSNPSS
;
A
#
# COMPACT_ATOMS: atom_id res chain seq x y z
N MET A 1 -31.07 -9.75 10.12
CA MET A 1 -30.29 -9.66 8.87
C MET A 1 -29.50 -10.94 8.73
N PRO A 2 -29.45 -11.62 7.57
CA PRO A 2 -28.62 -12.81 7.43
C PRO A 2 -27.16 -12.35 7.41
N THR A 3 -26.44 -12.61 8.50
CA THR A 3 -24.97 -12.53 8.58
C THR A 3 -24.41 -13.77 7.87
N HIS A 4 -24.24 -13.69 6.57
CA HIS A 4 -23.59 -14.76 5.83
C HIS A 4 -22.08 -14.69 6.09
N LYS A 5 -21.62 -15.41 7.11
CA LYS A 5 -20.19 -15.69 7.29
C LYS A 5 -19.87 -16.94 6.48
N GLN A 6 -19.23 -16.76 5.33
CA GLN A 6 -18.59 -17.87 4.63
C GLN A 6 -17.29 -18.15 5.39
N LEU A 7 -17.32 -19.20 6.22
CA LEU A 7 -16.38 -19.41 7.33
C LEU A 7 -15.41 -20.57 7.10
N VAL A 8 -15.45 -21.25 5.96
CA VAL A 8 -14.78 -22.55 5.82
C VAL A 8 -14.20 -22.72 4.42
N VAL A 9 -12.89 -22.92 4.34
CA VAL A 9 -12.14 -23.38 3.15
C VAL A 9 -12.17 -24.92 3.07
N GLU A 10 -12.66 -25.59 4.11
CA GLU A 10 -12.96 -27.02 4.08
C GLU A 10 -14.24 -27.31 3.30
N VAL A 11 -14.11 -28.09 2.22
CA VAL A 11 -15.24 -28.54 1.42
C VAL A 11 -15.95 -29.67 2.17
N PRO A 12 -17.23 -29.53 2.58
CA PRO A 12 -17.94 -30.62 3.24
C PRO A 12 -18.01 -31.83 2.30
N SER A 13 -17.59 -33.01 2.77
CA SER A 13 -17.63 -34.22 1.95
C SER A 13 -19.07 -34.68 1.77
N THR A 14 -19.51 -34.79 0.53
CA THR A 14 -20.86 -35.23 0.19
C THR A 14 -20.81 -36.51 -0.64
N THR A 15 -21.71 -37.44 -0.33
CA THR A 15 -21.93 -38.64 -1.14
C THR A 15 -23.04 -38.41 -2.15
N ARG A 16 -22.97 -39.11 -3.28
CA ARG A 16 -23.96 -39.01 -4.35
C ARG A 16 -25.39 -39.23 -3.83
N ALA A 17 -26.22 -38.19 -3.95
CA ALA A 17 -27.65 -38.23 -3.65
C ALA A 17 -28.38 -37.23 -4.57
N ASN A 18 -29.72 -37.31 -4.60
CA ASN A 18 -30.50 -36.43 -5.47
C ASN A 18 -30.38 -34.97 -5.01
N GLY A 19 -29.76 -34.12 -5.83
CA GLY A 19 -29.44 -32.73 -5.46
C GLY A 19 -28.13 -32.54 -4.68
N SER A 20 -27.34 -33.60 -4.47
CA SER A 20 -26.04 -33.54 -3.80
C SER A 20 -24.90 -33.84 -4.77
N SER A 21 -23.81 -33.09 -4.66
CA SER A 21 -22.55 -33.42 -5.32
C SER A 21 -21.93 -34.69 -4.71
N ASP A 22 -21.02 -35.31 -5.46
CA ASP A 22 -20.19 -36.41 -4.98
C ASP A 22 -18.73 -35.93 -4.96
N THR A 23 -18.17 -35.79 -3.76
CA THR A 23 -16.82 -35.22 -3.58
C THR A 23 -15.75 -36.08 -4.24
N GLU A 24 -15.89 -37.41 -4.24
CA GLU A 24 -14.90 -38.30 -4.86
C GLU A 24 -14.95 -38.21 -6.39
N ALA A 25 -16.15 -38.11 -6.96
CA ALA A 25 -16.32 -37.87 -8.40
C ALA A 25 -15.74 -36.51 -8.82
N LEU A 26 -15.88 -35.47 -7.98
CA LEU A 26 -15.32 -34.15 -8.23
C LEU A 26 -13.79 -34.14 -8.14
N LYS A 27 -13.20 -34.84 -7.17
CA LYS A 27 -11.73 -35.03 -7.09
C LYS A 27 -11.19 -35.72 -8.34
N GLN A 28 -11.88 -36.75 -8.83
CA GLN A 28 -11.50 -37.44 -10.07
C GLN A 28 -11.64 -36.57 -11.31
N ALA A 29 -12.66 -35.70 -11.37
CA ALA A 29 -12.88 -34.80 -12.48
C ALA A 29 -11.89 -33.62 -12.51
N TYR A 30 -11.43 -33.18 -11.35
CA TYR A 30 -10.54 -32.01 -11.20
C TYR A 30 -9.29 -32.33 -10.35
N PRO A 31 -8.41 -33.22 -10.83
CA PRO A 31 -7.26 -33.70 -10.06
C PRO A 31 -6.19 -32.63 -9.77
N GLY A 32 -6.18 -31.52 -10.52
CA GLY A 32 -5.28 -30.37 -10.28
C GLY A 32 -5.93 -29.21 -9.53
N SER A 33 -7.14 -29.40 -9.00
CA SER A 33 -7.85 -28.35 -8.26
C SER A 33 -7.11 -28.00 -6.98
N PRO A 34 -6.83 -26.72 -6.71
CA PRO A 34 -6.28 -26.25 -5.43
C PRO A 34 -7.07 -26.73 -4.21
N LEU A 35 -8.39 -26.92 -4.35
CA LEU A 35 -9.29 -27.41 -3.30
C LEU A 35 -9.06 -28.88 -2.92
N TYR A 36 -8.43 -29.65 -3.81
CA TYR A 36 -8.21 -31.09 -3.67
C TYR A 36 -6.74 -31.48 -3.80
N ASN A 37 -5.85 -30.49 -3.94
CA ASN A 37 -4.43 -30.68 -4.17
C ASN A 37 -3.74 -31.24 -2.91
N ASN A 38 -3.86 -32.55 -2.73
CA ASN A 38 -2.84 -33.39 -2.11
C ASN A 38 -2.01 -34.01 -3.24
N VAL A 39 -1.32 -33.20 -4.06
CA VAL A 39 -0.42 -33.75 -5.08
C VAL A 39 0.83 -34.25 -4.34
N GLY A 40 0.92 -35.57 -4.14
CA GLY A 40 2.12 -36.21 -3.57
C GLY A 40 2.07 -36.61 -2.09
N GLY A 41 0.91 -36.49 -1.42
CA GLY A 41 0.76 -36.86 0.00
C GLY A 41 1.04 -35.70 0.97
N GLU A 42 1.33 -34.51 0.46
CA GLU A 42 1.39 -33.28 1.24
C GLU A 42 -0.04 -32.76 1.53
N PRO A 43 -0.31 -32.22 2.73
CA PRO A 43 -1.60 -31.63 3.07
C PRO A 43 -1.93 -30.44 2.16
N SER A 44 -3.21 -30.25 1.83
CA SER A 44 -3.74 -29.05 1.18
C SER A 44 -3.12 -27.80 1.80
N TYR A 45 -2.46 -26.97 1.00
CA TYR A 45 -1.89 -25.71 1.45
C TYR A 45 -2.96 -24.61 1.67
N LEU A 46 -4.23 -24.91 1.36
CA LEU A 46 -5.38 -24.06 1.65
C LEU A 46 -6.20 -24.70 2.77
N THR A 47 -5.75 -24.54 4.00
CA THR A 47 -6.51 -24.83 5.22
C THR A 47 -7.06 -23.52 5.78
N ASP A 48 -8.02 -23.58 6.70
CA ASP A 48 -8.47 -22.39 7.42
C ASP A 48 -7.28 -21.73 8.14
N GLU A 49 -6.40 -22.53 8.76
CA GLU A 49 -5.19 -22.05 9.43
C GLU A 49 -4.21 -21.36 8.47
N SER A 50 -3.95 -21.91 7.29
CA SER A 50 -3.03 -21.30 6.33
C SER A 50 -3.58 -20.04 5.68
N VAL A 51 -4.91 -19.96 5.51
CA VAL A 51 -5.58 -18.76 5.01
C VAL A 51 -5.66 -17.69 6.09
N GLU A 52 -5.90 -18.05 7.34
CA GLU A 52 -5.83 -17.13 8.49
C GLU A 52 -4.41 -16.60 8.70
N GLU A 53 -3.40 -17.47 8.62
CA GLU A 53 -1.99 -17.09 8.72
C GLU A 53 -1.57 -16.17 7.57
N PHE A 54 -1.94 -16.51 6.33
CA PHE A 54 -1.71 -15.64 5.17
C PHE A 54 -2.41 -14.29 5.30
N PHE A 55 -3.67 -14.29 5.76
CA PHE A 55 -4.40 -13.04 5.98
C PHE A 55 -3.80 -12.22 7.12
N ALA A 56 -3.36 -12.86 8.20
CA ALA A 56 -2.66 -12.18 9.29
C ALA A 56 -1.36 -11.54 8.79
N ALA A 57 -0.50 -12.31 8.12
CA ALA A 57 0.77 -11.85 7.61
C ALA A 57 0.60 -10.72 6.56
N GLU A 58 -0.16 -10.94 5.51
CA GLU A 58 -0.24 -10.00 4.38
C GLU A 58 -1.19 -8.83 4.65
N VAL A 59 -2.27 -9.06 5.41
CA VAL A 59 -3.32 -8.06 5.61
C VAL A 59 -3.15 -7.31 6.92
N SER A 60 -2.66 -7.95 7.97
CA SER A 60 -2.65 -7.42 9.34
C SER A 60 -1.27 -6.96 9.83
N ASP A 61 -0.19 -7.66 9.46
CA ASP A 61 1.17 -7.36 9.94
C ASP A 61 1.87 -6.24 9.13
N GLY A 62 1.20 -5.74 8.09
CA GLY A 62 1.59 -4.48 7.43
C GLY A 62 2.80 -4.59 6.51
N GLU A 63 3.43 -5.75 6.36
CA GLU A 63 4.48 -5.98 5.36
C GLU A 63 3.95 -6.89 4.24
N VAL A 64 4.23 -6.51 3.00
CA VAL A 64 3.96 -7.34 1.82
C VAL A 64 5.30 -7.74 1.24
N ASP A 65 5.54 -9.04 1.15
CA ASP A 65 6.71 -9.59 0.47
C ASP A 65 6.30 -10.11 -0.91
N ASP A 66 6.86 -9.53 -1.96
CA ASP A 66 6.61 -9.99 -3.33
C ASP A 66 7.39 -11.27 -3.71
N GLY A 67 7.99 -11.95 -2.73
CA GLY A 67 8.75 -13.18 -2.92
C GLY A 67 10.12 -12.93 -3.56
N GLY A 68 10.65 -11.70 -3.43
CA GLY A 68 11.94 -11.30 -3.98
C GLY A 68 11.92 -11.01 -5.49
N HIS A 69 10.80 -10.50 -6.00
CA HIS A 69 10.66 -10.16 -7.42
C HIS A 69 11.12 -8.74 -7.75
N THR A 70 10.25 -7.74 -7.63
CA THR A 70 10.48 -6.38 -8.16
C THR A 70 10.65 -5.35 -7.06
N PHE A 71 9.91 -5.49 -5.96
CA PHE A 71 9.82 -4.51 -4.88
C PHE A 71 10.30 -5.07 -3.54
N GLY A 72 10.51 -6.39 -3.42
CA GLY A 72 10.93 -7.04 -2.18
C GLY A 72 9.86 -6.91 -1.09
N THR A 73 10.31 -6.67 0.14
CA THR A 73 9.43 -6.40 1.28
C THR A 73 9.08 -4.92 1.34
N GLN A 74 7.79 -4.61 1.40
CA GLN A 74 7.28 -3.24 1.48
C GLN A 74 6.36 -3.08 2.69
N ASN A 75 6.61 -2.04 3.49
CA ASN A 75 5.78 -1.71 4.64
C ASN A 75 4.57 -0.84 4.21
N ARG A 76 3.36 -1.35 4.40
CA ARG A 76 2.07 -0.73 4.09
C ARG A 76 1.65 0.36 5.06
N ASP A 77 2.28 0.45 6.23
CA ASP A 77 2.04 1.53 7.20
C ASP A 77 2.90 2.77 6.88
N TYR A 78 3.72 2.71 5.83
CA TYR A 78 4.51 3.82 5.31
C TYR A 78 5.36 4.51 6.41
N VAL A 79 5.92 3.70 7.33
CA VAL A 79 6.70 4.17 8.49
C VAL A 79 7.91 5.04 8.10
N ASP A 80 8.47 4.82 6.91
CA ASP A 80 9.60 5.56 6.37
C ASP A 80 9.19 6.69 5.40
N SER A 81 7.96 7.20 5.52
CA SER A 81 7.49 8.30 4.69
C SER A 81 8.34 9.55 4.87
N PRO A 82 8.75 10.22 3.78
CA PRO A 82 9.64 11.37 3.87
C PRO A 82 8.97 12.56 4.57
N ASN A 83 9.77 13.29 5.34
CA ASN A 83 9.38 14.57 5.93
C ASN A 83 9.88 15.72 5.04
N LEU A 84 8.97 16.58 4.57
CA LEU A 84 9.31 17.69 3.69
C LEU A 84 10.09 18.80 4.42
N GLU A 85 9.96 18.88 5.75
CA GLU A 85 10.72 19.84 6.58
C GLU A 85 12.21 19.46 6.73
N GLU A 86 12.55 18.19 6.51
CA GLU A 86 13.92 17.68 6.61
C GLU A 86 14.72 17.80 5.30
N VAL A 87 14.07 18.20 4.21
CA VAL A 87 14.74 18.38 2.92
C VAL A 87 15.70 19.56 3.01
N VAL A 88 16.98 19.29 2.72
CA VAL A 88 18.02 20.32 2.68
C VAL A 88 17.80 21.21 1.45
N THR A 89 17.57 22.49 1.69
CA THR A 89 17.33 23.52 0.66
C THR A 89 18.36 24.64 0.74
N GLY A 90 18.52 25.42 -0.33
CA GLY A 90 19.41 26.58 -0.35
C GLY A 90 19.92 26.96 -1.74
N GLY A 91 20.99 27.76 -1.75
CA GLY A 91 21.79 28.05 -2.95
C GLY A 91 22.76 26.91 -3.29
N GLY A 92 23.70 27.16 -4.20
CA GLY A 92 24.79 26.20 -4.44
C GLY A 92 24.40 24.94 -5.21
N GLY A 93 23.31 24.98 -5.97
CA GLY A 93 22.78 23.82 -6.70
C GLY A 93 21.86 22.94 -5.86
N LEU A 94 21.60 23.33 -4.61
CA LEU A 94 20.58 22.70 -3.79
C LEU A 94 19.16 23.08 -4.28
N PRO A 95 18.15 22.24 -3.97
CA PRO A 95 16.76 22.58 -4.22
C PRO A 95 16.36 23.88 -3.51
N GLY A 96 15.51 24.68 -4.16
CA GLY A 96 14.96 25.90 -3.55
C GLY A 96 13.93 25.61 -2.46
N SER A 97 13.10 24.59 -2.67
CA SER A 97 12.14 24.09 -1.68
C SER A 97 11.72 22.64 -2.04
N PRO A 98 11.07 21.91 -1.13
CA PRO A 98 10.44 20.62 -1.45
C PRO A 98 9.26 20.73 -2.43
N TYR A 99 8.69 21.93 -2.57
CA TYR A 99 7.41 22.17 -3.25
C TYR A 99 7.58 22.80 -4.64
N ALA A 100 8.70 23.47 -4.87
CA ALA A 100 8.95 24.28 -6.05
C ALA A 100 10.46 24.43 -6.32
N PRO A 101 10.86 24.58 -7.59
CA PRO A 101 12.25 24.83 -7.96
C PRO A 101 12.74 26.19 -7.43
N ASN A 102 14.07 26.32 -7.30
CA ASN A 102 14.67 27.62 -6.98
C ASN A 102 14.36 28.63 -8.09
N VAL A 103 13.80 29.79 -7.72
CA VAL A 103 13.44 30.85 -8.68
C VAL A 103 14.64 31.63 -9.19
N ALA A 104 15.79 31.55 -8.51
CA ALA A 104 17.01 32.20 -8.94
C ALA A 104 17.83 31.33 -9.91
N SER A 105 18.46 32.00 -10.86
CA SER A 105 19.40 31.42 -11.81
C SER A 105 20.84 31.69 -11.36
N PRO A 106 21.82 30.85 -11.74
CA PRO A 106 23.22 31.23 -11.63
C PRO A 106 23.49 32.58 -12.32
N PRO A 107 24.42 33.41 -11.80
CA PRO A 107 25.00 34.52 -12.54
C PRO A 107 25.78 34.00 -13.76
N GLU A 108 26.16 34.89 -14.70
CA GLU A 108 26.73 34.54 -16.02
C GLU A 108 27.59 33.27 -16.02
N GLY A 109 27.05 32.21 -16.67
CA GLY A 109 27.57 30.86 -16.58
C GLY A 109 26.43 29.88 -16.30
N GLN A 110 26.55 28.63 -16.75
CA GLN A 110 25.57 27.57 -16.45
C GLN A 110 26.10 26.66 -15.33
N ASN A 111 26.67 27.24 -14.28
CA ASN A 111 27.16 26.48 -13.14
C ASN A 111 26.11 26.46 -12.02
N PRO A 112 25.49 25.31 -11.71
CA PRO A 112 24.47 25.21 -10.67
C PRO A 112 24.98 25.61 -9.28
N ALA A 113 26.29 25.45 -9.02
CA ALA A 113 26.89 25.82 -7.73
C ALA A 113 26.88 27.34 -7.47
N ASP A 114 26.62 28.16 -8.49
CA ASP A 114 26.60 29.61 -8.36
C ASP A 114 25.16 30.16 -8.13
N ILE A 115 24.17 29.28 -7.95
CA ILE A 115 22.79 29.70 -7.64
C ILE A 115 22.76 30.39 -6.27
N PRO A 116 22.21 31.61 -6.17
CA PRO A 116 22.16 32.36 -4.92
C PRO A 116 21.15 31.76 -3.93
N GLU A 117 21.46 31.89 -2.64
CA GLU A 117 20.63 31.37 -1.53
C GLU A 117 19.33 32.16 -1.37
N GLU A 118 19.34 33.46 -1.70
CA GLU A 118 18.17 34.34 -1.65
C GLU A 118 17.04 33.82 -2.55
N GLY A 119 17.38 33.14 -3.65
CA GLY A 119 16.41 32.48 -4.51
C GLY A 119 15.64 31.36 -3.80
N ALA A 120 16.33 30.55 -3.00
CA ALA A 120 15.69 29.49 -2.22
C ALA A 120 14.78 30.07 -1.13
N ALA A 121 15.23 31.13 -0.43
CA ALA A 121 14.43 31.83 0.56
C ALA A 121 13.13 32.40 -0.04
N ILE A 122 13.21 33.01 -1.23
CA ILE A 122 12.04 33.51 -1.95
C ILE A 122 11.13 32.35 -2.40
N THR A 123 11.68 31.25 -2.91
CA THR A 123 10.89 30.07 -3.30
C THR A 123 10.08 29.53 -2.12
N VAL A 124 10.68 29.43 -0.92
CA VAL A 124 9.97 28.99 0.29
C VAL A 124 8.87 30.00 0.69
N ALA A 125 9.16 31.30 0.63
CA ALA A 125 8.20 32.35 0.94
C ALA A 125 7.04 32.45 -0.07
N ALA A 126 7.31 32.14 -1.33
CA ALA A 126 6.35 32.15 -2.43
C ALA A 126 5.62 30.82 -2.63
N LYS A 127 5.79 29.85 -1.72
CA LYS A 127 5.08 28.57 -1.80
C LYS A 127 3.58 28.80 -1.95
N GLY A 128 3.00 28.27 -3.01
CA GLY A 128 1.56 28.37 -3.27
C GLY A 128 0.76 27.58 -2.22
N GLY A 129 -0.54 27.86 -2.12
CA GLY A 129 -1.45 27.17 -1.20
C GLY A 129 -1.91 25.78 -1.67
N GLY A 130 -1.19 25.13 -2.60
CA GLY A 130 -1.48 23.76 -3.03
C GLY A 130 -2.03 23.51 -4.42
N GLY A 131 -1.99 22.23 -4.81
CA GLY A 131 -2.43 21.73 -6.12
C GLY A 131 -3.95 21.77 -6.35
N ALA A 132 -4.40 21.33 -7.52
CA ALA A 132 -5.77 21.51 -8.01
C ALA A 132 -6.86 20.68 -7.28
N PHE A 133 -6.53 19.98 -6.19
CA PHE A 133 -7.43 19.05 -5.48
C PHE A 133 -7.57 19.43 -4.01
N GLN A 134 -8.41 18.69 -3.27
CA GLN A 134 -8.64 18.93 -1.84
C GLN A 134 -7.32 18.79 -1.05
N GLY A 135 -6.93 19.87 -0.35
CA GLY A 135 -5.69 19.96 0.42
C GLY A 135 -4.78 21.09 -0.09
N ASP A 136 -3.82 21.49 0.73
CA ASP A 136 -2.83 22.51 0.37
C ASP A 136 -1.55 21.92 -0.24
N GLY A 137 -1.42 20.60 -0.32
CA GLY A 137 -0.21 19.92 -0.81
C GLY A 137 1.07 20.32 -0.07
N LEU A 138 0.95 20.95 1.11
CA LEU A 138 2.06 21.40 1.95
C LEU A 138 2.28 20.47 3.16
N THR A 139 1.37 19.52 3.39
CA THR A 139 1.50 18.52 4.47
C THR A 139 2.52 17.45 4.07
N SER A 140 3.43 17.10 4.99
CA SER A 140 4.44 16.07 4.74
C SER A 140 3.81 14.68 4.57
N PRO A 141 4.36 13.82 3.69
CA PRO A 141 3.97 12.41 3.63
C PRO A 141 4.06 11.70 4.98
N SER A 142 5.05 12.03 5.82
CA SER A 142 5.19 11.56 7.21
C SER A 142 3.97 11.86 8.10
N ASP A 143 3.25 12.93 7.84
CA ASP A 143 2.09 13.33 8.66
C ASP A 143 0.81 12.65 8.17
N THR A 144 0.71 12.42 6.85
CA THR A 144 -0.44 11.77 6.23
C THR A 144 -0.35 10.25 6.31
N SER A 145 0.85 9.67 6.35
CA SER A 145 1.09 8.23 6.45
C SER A 145 0.40 7.61 7.66
N THR A 146 0.47 8.25 8.83
CA THR A 146 -0.19 7.78 10.06
C THR A 146 -1.71 7.65 9.88
N ASN A 147 -2.32 8.57 9.13
CA ASN A 147 -3.76 8.58 8.89
C ASN A 147 -4.17 7.54 7.83
N ILE A 148 -3.35 7.35 6.80
CA ILE A 148 -3.54 6.33 5.76
C ILE A 148 -3.36 4.93 6.36
N ALA A 149 -2.32 4.73 7.16
CA ALA A 149 -1.99 3.47 7.83
C ALA A 149 -3.08 2.99 8.79
N ARG A 150 -3.94 3.87 9.30
CA ARG A 150 -5.09 3.49 10.16
C ARG A 150 -6.28 2.95 9.38
N GLN A 151 -6.33 3.14 8.07
CA GLN A 151 -7.46 2.67 7.28
C GLN A 151 -7.46 1.14 7.22
N ARG A 152 -8.63 0.54 7.40
CA ARG A 152 -8.85 -0.91 7.31
C ARG A 152 -9.98 -1.18 6.32
N ILE A 153 -10.00 -2.38 5.75
CA ILE A 153 -11.13 -2.83 4.93
C ILE A 153 -12.39 -2.78 5.81
N GLY A 154 -13.36 -1.95 5.40
CA GLY A 154 -14.59 -1.67 6.14
C GLY A 154 -14.67 -0.25 6.75
N THR A 155 -13.55 0.44 6.97
CA THR A 155 -13.56 1.86 7.39
C THR A 155 -13.53 2.83 6.20
N ILE A 156 -13.12 2.35 5.03
CA ILE A 156 -13.12 3.11 3.78
C ILE A 156 -14.56 3.20 3.27
N MET A 157 -15.25 4.30 3.54
CA MET A 157 -16.54 4.59 2.91
C MET A 157 -16.31 5.04 1.47
N PHE A 158 -17.10 4.50 0.54
CA PHE A 158 -17.03 4.85 -0.87
C PHE A 158 -17.32 6.35 -1.04
N GLY A 159 -16.30 7.13 -1.44
CA GLY A 159 -16.42 8.58 -1.64
C GLY A 159 -16.04 9.46 -0.45
N ASP A 160 -15.50 8.90 0.64
CA ASP A 160 -14.92 9.68 1.74
C ASP A 160 -13.48 9.23 2.00
N SER A 161 -12.53 10.15 1.77
CA SER A 161 -11.10 9.94 2.02
C SER A 161 -10.66 10.49 3.38
N ASN A 162 -11.58 11.03 4.18
CA ASN A 162 -11.27 11.60 5.47
C ASN A 162 -11.45 10.54 6.56
N PRO A 163 -10.38 10.08 7.23
CA PRO A 163 -10.53 9.13 8.33
C PRO A 163 -11.29 9.83 9.46
N SER A 164 -12.51 9.38 9.74
CA SER A 164 -13.28 9.86 10.90
C SER A 164 -12.53 9.50 12.18
N SER A 165 -12.27 10.53 13.00
CA SER A 165 -11.63 10.45 14.32
C SER A 165 -12.27 9.45 15.27
#